data_AF-A0A0N0D6E0-F1
#
_entry.id   AF-A0A0N0D6E0-F1
#
_cell.length_a   1.000
_cell.length_b   1.000
_cell.length_c   1.000
_cell.angle_alpha   90.00
_cell.angle_beta   90.00
_cell.angle_gamma   90.00
#
_symmetry.space_group_name_H-M   'P 1'
#
loop_
_entity.id
_entity.type
_entity.pdbx_description
1 polymer ?
#
loop_
_entity_poly.entity_id
_entity_poly.type
_entity_poly.pdbx_seq_one_letter_code
_entity_poly.pdbx_strand_id
1 'polypeptide(L)'
;MKKLLKLDTRNRWDLEGIEFAIKERVGKSETFIGRIKELEFLYHWADNIRNEISRSIAFLGRRKIGKSLILERLYNIIYSENKGLIPFYYEFTEGTRSGKEFYHDFLTRFYMQVVGYYMRDTFLIRKAVNFKADVDVAEFRKKIESISVPNKELILNDLNSCINMLKKEKPLYEYVIAATATPRSFATTPGVEEKIVQMIDEFQYLNMYIDAGVEDKPCKAYMSTAEMRVAPLLITGSLMGVVSEELMRWLPHRFDEFIVPKMNEQEAIYMTMNYGKIYEHSITPDIASYIVHITNNVPGRIIDMLTPKFGKTLITNVVEADQALKYEVEVGTIKRDWNEYLMLAMKTVNHVNMRRITYFLCKHEGHWYYPRDLKNVLSLELDDNKLREELELLHKYDLIEQKDGRYGGVFDRTLKKVLMKQHGDILGLPEKDFDAYFRNDSLLDYLKERIRQLELSLEEMDLLRRKLKVLQGDHNNLKGDYYEHVVLLELIKSIIDSENSLTEGISVTDFSYKLRFFLEAGKEIDIVLEGRDVVIMAECKNYAPENIYKITEKMVADFADKARQLAKERFQQKKLRLAYFSKNGFEEKMKPVFDRHGIVINSIYALGRVKN
;
A
#
# COMPACT_ATOMS: atom_id res chain seq x y z
N MET A 1 -29.11 13.44 -28.77
CA MET A 1 -29.12 12.49 -27.63
C MET A 1 -28.29 13.05 -26.47
N LYS A 2 -28.74 12.84 -25.24
CA LYS A 2 -28.21 13.44 -23.99
C LYS A 2 -26.93 12.70 -23.53
N LYS A 3 -25.92 13.41 -23.02
CA LYS A 3 -24.76 12.83 -22.29
C LYS A 3 -25.27 11.98 -21.11
N LEU A 4 -24.89 10.71 -21.01
CA LEU A 4 -25.32 9.83 -19.90
C LEU A 4 -24.43 9.97 -18.65
N LEU A 5 -23.16 10.35 -18.82
CA LEU A 5 -22.27 10.65 -17.70
C LEU A 5 -22.73 11.94 -16.98
N LYS A 6 -23.47 11.80 -15.87
CA LYS A 6 -23.92 12.91 -15.03
C LYS A 6 -23.82 12.57 -13.56
N LEU A 7 -23.74 13.63 -12.75
CA LEU A 7 -23.86 13.56 -11.30
C LEU A 7 -25.28 13.99 -10.89
N ASP A 8 -25.81 13.34 -9.86
CA ASP A 8 -27.02 13.76 -9.17
C ASP A 8 -26.75 14.98 -8.28
N THR A 9 -27.80 15.51 -7.64
CA THR A 9 -27.72 16.67 -6.73
C THR A 9 -26.82 16.45 -5.50
N ARG A 10 -26.33 15.22 -5.28
CA ARG A 10 -25.46 14.83 -4.17
C ARG A 10 -24.08 14.38 -4.66
N ASN A 11 -23.69 14.73 -5.89
CA ASN A 11 -22.43 14.32 -6.52
C ASN A 11 -22.24 12.79 -6.62
N ARG A 12 -23.34 12.03 -6.72
CA ARG A 12 -23.30 10.60 -7.02
C ARG A 12 -23.55 10.39 -8.50
N TRP A 13 -23.07 9.29 -9.07
CA TRP A 13 -23.36 8.98 -10.46
C TRP A 13 -24.85 8.77 -10.68
N ASP A 14 -25.42 9.53 -11.60
CA ASP A 14 -26.77 9.32 -12.11
C ASP A 14 -26.75 8.10 -13.04
N LEU A 15 -27.57 7.10 -12.70
CA LEU A 15 -27.67 5.85 -13.44
C LEU A 15 -28.82 5.86 -14.45
N GLU A 16 -29.61 6.94 -14.51
CA GLU A 16 -30.76 7.02 -15.39
C GLU A 16 -30.32 6.88 -16.87
N GLY A 17 -30.89 5.87 -17.55
CA GLY A 17 -30.57 5.57 -18.94
C GLY A 17 -29.31 4.73 -19.16
N ILE A 18 -28.62 4.28 -18.11
CA ILE A 18 -27.51 3.33 -18.23
C ILE A 18 -28.04 1.89 -18.22
N GLU A 19 -27.86 1.20 -19.34
CA GLU A 19 -28.02 -0.24 -19.48
C GLU A 19 -26.69 -0.96 -19.17
N PHE A 20 -26.70 -1.82 -18.15
CA PHE A 20 -25.50 -2.54 -17.70
C PHE A 20 -25.25 -3.80 -18.54
N ALA A 21 -24.63 -3.60 -19.70
CA ALA A 21 -24.19 -4.68 -20.58
C ALA A 21 -23.23 -5.64 -19.90
N ILE A 22 -22.27 -5.12 -19.13
CA ILE A 22 -21.40 -5.93 -18.27
C ILE A 22 -21.74 -5.68 -16.80
N LYS A 23 -21.60 -6.72 -15.99
CA LYS A 23 -21.74 -6.59 -14.53
C LYS A 23 -20.49 -5.94 -13.97
N GLU A 24 -20.68 -4.92 -13.16
CA GLU A 24 -19.58 -4.24 -12.48
C GLU A 24 -19.16 -5.04 -11.24
N ARG A 25 -17.85 -5.20 -11.04
CA ARG A 25 -17.28 -5.92 -9.89
C ARG A 25 -17.57 -5.25 -8.54
N VAL A 26 -17.99 -3.98 -8.58
CA VAL A 26 -18.42 -3.21 -7.41
C VAL A 26 -19.71 -3.76 -6.76
N GLY A 27 -20.43 -4.64 -7.46
CA GLY A 27 -21.70 -5.21 -7.03
C GLY A 27 -22.89 -4.40 -7.56
N LYS A 28 -23.70 -3.85 -6.65
CA LYS A 28 -24.80 -2.95 -7.02
C LYS A 28 -24.22 -1.65 -7.56
N SER A 29 -24.61 -1.22 -8.76
CA SER A 29 -23.97 -0.09 -9.46
C SER A 29 -24.05 1.25 -8.73
N GLU A 30 -24.98 1.42 -7.78
CA GLU A 30 -25.08 2.60 -6.92
C GLU A 30 -23.95 2.70 -5.89
N THR A 31 -23.18 1.63 -5.67
CA THR A 31 -22.04 1.61 -4.73
C THR A 31 -20.75 2.15 -5.34
N PHE A 32 -20.70 2.33 -6.67
CA PHE A 32 -19.60 3.02 -7.34
C PHE A 32 -19.67 4.53 -7.04
N ILE A 33 -18.73 5.02 -6.23
CA ILE A 33 -18.70 6.41 -5.73
C ILE A 33 -17.37 7.06 -6.11
N GLY A 34 -17.41 8.35 -6.46
CA GLY A 34 -16.23 9.14 -6.80
C GLY A 34 -15.66 8.80 -8.18
N ARG A 35 -14.37 9.05 -8.36
CA ARG A 35 -13.65 8.92 -9.65
C ARG A 35 -14.21 9.84 -10.72
N ILE A 36 -14.71 11.01 -10.30
CA ILE A 36 -15.41 11.94 -11.18
C ILE A 36 -14.48 12.42 -12.29
N LYS A 37 -13.31 12.94 -11.92
CA LYS A 37 -12.35 13.49 -12.87
C LYS A 37 -11.80 12.43 -13.82
N GLU A 38 -11.50 11.25 -13.31
CA GLU A 38 -10.95 10.14 -14.09
C GLU A 38 -11.96 9.62 -15.12
N LEU A 39 -13.22 9.44 -14.71
CA LEU A 39 -14.26 8.97 -15.63
C LEU A 39 -14.67 10.06 -16.63
N GLU A 40 -14.71 11.33 -16.24
CA GLU A 40 -14.91 12.45 -17.17
C GLU A 40 -13.80 12.53 -18.21
N PHE A 41 -12.54 12.42 -17.78
CA PHE A 41 -11.39 12.38 -18.68
C PHE A 41 -11.51 11.25 -19.71
N LEU A 42 -11.76 10.02 -19.24
CA LEU A 42 -11.87 8.87 -20.14
C LEU A 42 -13.12 8.93 -21.03
N TYR A 43 -14.22 9.51 -20.56
CA TYR A 43 -15.40 9.74 -21.37
C TYR A 43 -15.11 10.72 -22.52
N HIS A 44 -14.43 11.84 -22.24
CA HIS A 44 -14.01 12.78 -23.27
C HIS A 44 -13.02 12.16 -24.26
N TRP A 45 -12.07 11.37 -23.75
CA TRP A 45 -11.17 10.59 -24.59
C TRP A 45 -11.94 9.62 -25.49
N ALA A 46 -12.93 8.90 -24.98
CA ALA A 46 -13.72 7.95 -25.76
C ALA A 46 -14.60 8.66 -26.81
N ASP A 47 -15.22 9.79 -26.46
CA ASP A 47 -16.05 10.58 -27.37
C ASP A 47 -15.25 11.07 -28.60
N ASN A 48 -14.01 11.48 -28.35
CA ASN A 48 -13.06 11.94 -29.36
C ASN A 48 -12.63 10.83 -30.37
N ILE A 49 -12.85 9.54 -30.06
CA ILE A 49 -12.56 8.44 -30.98
C ILE A 49 -13.42 8.55 -32.24
N ARG A 50 -14.66 9.04 -32.12
CA ARG A 50 -15.57 9.21 -33.26
C ARG A 50 -15.03 10.19 -34.30
N ASN A 51 -14.20 11.14 -33.87
CA ASN A 51 -13.52 12.11 -34.73
C ASN A 51 -12.10 11.68 -35.11
N GLU A 52 -11.69 10.45 -34.75
CA GLU A 52 -10.37 9.89 -35.06
C GLU A 52 -9.17 10.70 -34.52
N ILE A 53 -9.35 11.38 -33.37
CA ILE A 53 -8.29 12.20 -32.76
C ILE A 53 -7.67 11.58 -31.50
N SER A 54 -8.32 10.59 -30.89
CA SER A 54 -7.83 9.96 -29.64
C SER A 54 -6.65 9.02 -29.88
N ARG A 55 -5.66 9.08 -29.00
CA ARG A 55 -4.50 8.17 -28.98
C ARG A 55 -4.76 6.99 -28.05
N SER A 56 -3.99 5.93 -28.18
CA SER A 56 -3.99 4.88 -27.16
C SER A 56 -3.44 5.42 -25.83
N ILE A 57 -4.05 5.00 -24.73
CA ILE A 57 -3.75 5.41 -23.36
C ILE A 57 -3.35 4.20 -22.53
N ALA A 58 -2.29 4.35 -21.74
CA ALA A 58 -1.95 3.44 -20.66
C ALA A 58 -2.40 4.03 -19.33
N PHE A 59 -3.47 3.46 -18.76
CA PHE A 59 -4.07 3.89 -17.50
C PHE A 59 -3.48 3.04 -16.36
N LEU A 60 -2.36 3.51 -15.81
CA LEU A 60 -1.50 2.74 -14.92
C LEU A 60 -1.73 3.11 -13.47
N GLY A 61 -1.84 2.12 -12.59
CA GLY A 61 -2.07 2.36 -11.18
C GLY A 61 -2.00 1.07 -10.39
N ARG A 62 -1.56 1.16 -9.13
CA ARG A 62 -1.42 0.00 -8.24
C ARG A 62 -2.73 -0.79 -8.12
N ARG A 63 -2.64 -2.05 -7.68
CA ARG A 63 -3.84 -2.83 -7.32
C ARG A 63 -4.72 -2.04 -6.35
N LYS A 64 -6.03 -2.33 -6.40
CA LYS A 64 -7.05 -1.74 -5.52
C LYS A 64 -7.32 -0.24 -5.72
N ILE A 65 -6.67 0.41 -6.68
CA ILE A 65 -6.97 1.82 -7.00
C ILE A 65 -8.31 1.99 -7.74
N GLY A 66 -8.86 0.93 -8.34
CA GLY A 66 -10.20 0.94 -8.96
C GLY A 66 -10.21 1.10 -10.49
N LYS A 67 -9.10 0.81 -11.19
CA LYS A 67 -8.98 0.92 -12.65
C LYS A 67 -10.07 0.12 -13.39
N SER A 68 -10.18 -1.18 -13.10
CA SER A 68 -11.16 -2.06 -13.74
C SER A 68 -12.59 -1.56 -13.56
N LEU A 69 -12.94 -1.05 -12.37
CA LEU A 69 -14.27 -0.50 -12.11
C LEU A 69 -14.58 0.75 -12.94
N ILE A 70 -13.57 1.61 -13.16
CA ILE A 70 -13.71 2.79 -14.03
C ILE A 70 -13.92 2.34 -15.49
N LEU A 71 -13.15 1.36 -15.96
CA LEU A 71 -13.32 0.77 -17.30
C LEU A 71 -14.71 0.13 -17.46
N GLU A 72 -15.15 -0.64 -16.47
CA GLU A 72 -16.45 -1.30 -16.50
C GLU A 72 -17.61 -0.28 -16.58
N ARG A 73 -17.51 0.79 -15.79
CA ARG A 73 -18.48 1.89 -15.84
C ARG A 73 -18.47 2.61 -17.19
N LEU A 74 -17.28 2.89 -17.72
CA LEU A 74 -17.12 3.52 -19.03
C LEU A 74 -17.72 2.64 -20.14
N TYR A 75 -17.50 1.32 -20.10
CA TYR A 75 -18.08 0.36 -21.03
C TYR A 75 -19.60 0.47 -21.05
N ASN A 76 -20.23 0.42 -19.86
CA ASN A 76 -21.69 0.47 -19.74
C ASN A 76 -22.25 1.80 -20.24
N ILE A 77 -21.56 2.92 -20.00
CA ILE A 77 -21.94 4.23 -20.52
C ILE A 77 -21.89 4.25 -22.06
N ILE A 78 -20.77 3.83 -22.65
CA ILE A 78 -20.59 3.83 -24.12
C ILE A 78 -21.60 2.90 -24.78
N TYR A 79 -21.79 1.71 -24.22
CA TYR A 79 -22.80 0.76 -24.67
C TYR A 79 -24.19 1.38 -24.66
N SER A 80 -24.59 2.04 -23.57
CA SER A 80 -25.92 2.64 -23.42
C SER A 80 -26.17 3.78 -24.39
N GLU A 81 -25.14 4.58 -24.69
CA GLU A 81 -25.29 5.70 -25.62
C GLU A 81 -25.52 5.27 -27.07
N ASN A 82 -24.96 4.12 -27.48
CA ASN A 82 -25.14 3.53 -28.82
C ASN A 82 -24.90 4.52 -29.99
N LYS A 83 -23.79 5.27 -29.95
CA LYS A 83 -23.47 6.33 -30.94
C LYS A 83 -22.35 5.92 -31.89
N GLY A 84 -22.46 4.74 -32.48
CA GLY A 84 -21.45 4.22 -33.43
C GLY A 84 -20.07 3.96 -32.81
N LEU A 85 -20.00 3.78 -31.49
CA LEU A 85 -18.78 3.52 -30.74
C LEU A 85 -18.96 2.23 -29.96
N ILE A 86 -18.32 1.15 -30.42
CA ILE A 86 -18.47 -0.19 -29.84
C ILE A 86 -17.41 -0.36 -28.75
N PRO A 87 -17.80 -0.55 -27.48
CA PRO A 87 -16.85 -0.85 -26.43
C PRO A 87 -16.49 -2.34 -26.50
N PHE A 88 -15.19 -2.64 -26.46
CA PHE A 88 -14.66 -4.00 -26.39
C PHE A 88 -13.83 -4.14 -25.12
N TYR A 89 -14.27 -4.99 -24.20
CA TYR A 89 -13.56 -5.28 -22.95
C TYR A 89 -12.89 -6.66 -23.01
N TYR A 90 -11.61 -6.72 -22.73
CA TYR A 90 -10.85 -7.96 -22.59
C TYR A 90 -9.91 -7.87 -21.39
N GLU A 91 -9.95 -8.87 -20.53
CA GLU A 91 -9.10 -8.93 -19.34
C GLU A 91 -8.15 -10.12 -19.48
N PHE A 92 -6.85 -9.84 -19.40
CA PHE A 92 -5.88 -10.91 -19.30
C PHE A 92 -5.96 -11.57 -17.92
N THR A 93 -5.85 -12.89 -17.89
CA THR A 93 -5.84 -13.66 -16.64
C THR A 93 -4.50 -14.33 -16.43
N GLU A 94 -4.21 -14.69 -15.19
CA GLU A 94 -3.07 -15.55 -14.88
C GLU A 94 -3.25 -16.95 -15.48
N GLY A 95 -2.13 -17.58 -15.85
CA GLY A 95 -2.08 -18.92 -16.42
C GLY A 95 -1.62 -18.91 -17.87
N THR A 96 -0.61 -19.73 -18.17
CA THR A 96 0.01 -19.80 -19.50
C THR A 96 -0.98 -20.25 -20.56
N ARG A 97 -0.99 -19.54 -21.70
CA ARG A 97 -1.78 -19.87 -22.89
C ARG A 97 -0.92 -19.71 -24.13
N SER A 98 -1.06 -20.61 -25.10
CA SER A 98 -0.41 -20.46 -26.40
C SER A 98 -0.99 -19.29 -27.19
N GLY A 99 -0.21 -18.72 -28.10
CA GLY A 99 -0.68 -17.68 -29.02
C GLY A 99 -1.90 -18.12 -29.83
N LYS A 100 -2.01 -19.42 -30.14
CA LYS A 100 -3.14 -20.02 -30.84
C LYS A 100 -4.43 -20.00 -30.01
N GLU A 101 -4.35 -20.36 -28.73
CA GLU A 101 -5.48 -20.27 -27.79
C GLU A 101 -5.88 -18.82 -27.55
N PHE A 102 -4.90 -17.92 -27.40
CA PHE A 102 -5.16 -16.49 -27.27
C PHE A 102 -5.90 -15.93 -28.49
N TYR A 103 -5.48 -16.28 -29.71
CA TYR A 103 -6.16 -15.84 -30.92
C TYR A 103 -7.61 -16.28 -31.00
N HIS A 104 -7.87 -17.56 -30.73
CA HIS A 104 -9.22 -18.12 -30.71
C HIS A 104 -10.11 -17.41 -29.68
N ASP A 105 -9.62 -17.27 -28.44
CA ASP A 105 -10.37 -16.63 -27.34
C ASP A 105 -10.63 -15.15 -27.61
N PHE A 106 -9.60 -14.38 -27.96
CA PHE A 106 -9.68 -12.93 -28.17
C PHE A 106 -10.59 -12.56 -29.34
N LEU A 107 -10.41 -13.20 -30.51
CA LEU A 107 -11.23 -12.92 -31.70
C LEU A 107 -12.70 -13.29 -31.46
N THR A 108 -12.95 -14.46 -30.86
CA THR A 108 -14.33 -14.91 -30.60
C THR A 108 -15.03 -13.97 -29.64
N ARG A 109 -14.38 -13.57 -28.54
CA ARG A 109 -14.94 -12.61 -27.58
C ARG A 109 -15.14 -11.22 -28.17
N PHE A 110 -14.25 -10.76 -29.03
CA PHE A 110 -14.43 -9.51 -29.76
C PHE A 110 -15.72 -9.52 -30.57
N TYR A 111 -15.90 -10.54 -31.43
CA TYR A 111 -17.10 -10.61 -32.27
C TYR A 111 -18.38 -10.91 -31.49
N MET A 112 -18.31 -11.64 -30.37
CA MET A 112 -19.45 -11.77 -29.47
C MET A 112 -19.89 -10.41 -28.90
N GLN A 113 -18.95 -9.53 -28.53
CA GLN A 113 -19.27 -8.19 -28.05
C GLN A 113 -19.78 -7.27 -29.15
N VAL A 114 -19.21 -7.33 -30.37
CA VAL A 114 -19.71 -6.59 -31.54
C VAL A 114 -21.16 -6.98 -31.86
N VAL A 115 -21.44 -8.28 -31.95
CA VAL A 115 -22.80 -8.78 -32.23
C VAL A 115 -23.75 -8.43 -31.08
N GLY A 116 -23.31 -8.58 -29.83
CA GLY A 116 -24.10 -8.21 -28.66
C GLY A 116 -24.40 -6.70 -28.60
N TYR A 117 -23.48 -5.85 -29.09
CA TYR A 117 -23.71 -4.43 -29.26
C TYR A 117 -24.80 -4.15 -30.29
N TYR A 118 -24.71 -4.74 -31.48
CA TYR A 118 -25.71 -4.54 -32.54
C TYR A 118 -27.09 -5.04 -32.15
N MET A 119 -27.18 -6.19 -31.48
CA MET A 119 -28.44 -6.80 -31.08
C MET A 119 -29.01 -6.24 -29.77
N ARG A 120 -28.24 -5.42 -29.04
CA ARG A 120 -28.53 -5.03 -27.66
C ARG A 120 -28.66 -6.25 -26.73
N ASP A 121 -27.87 -7.29 -26.97
CA ASP A 121 -27.88 -8.53 -26.21
C ASP A 121 -26.84 -8.51 -25.08
N THR A 122 -27.29 -8.14 -23.88
CA THR A 122 -26.45 -8.14 -22.68
C THR A 122 -26.05 -9.54 -22.23
N PHE A 123 -26.80 -10.59 -22.56
CA PHE A 123 -26.43 -11.96 -22.22
C PHE A 123 -25.22 -12.42 -23.03
N LEU A 124 -25.22 -12.14 -24.34
CA LEU A 124 -24.09 -12.44 -25.21
C LEU A 124 -22.83 -11.70 -24.77
N ILE A 125 -22.95 -10.41 -24.43
CA ILE A 125 -21.83 -9.60 -23.91
C ILE A 125 -21.30 -10.17 -22.59
N ARG A 126 -22.18 -10.50 -21.64
CA ARG A 126 -21.78 -11.09 -20.35
C ARG A 126 -21.07 -12.43 -20.52
N LYS A 127 -21.51 -13.25 -21.48
CA LYS A 127 -20.80 -14.49 -21.84
C LYS A 127 -19.41 -14.17 -22.40
N ALA A 128 -19.32 -13.16 -23.26
CA ALA A 128 -18.06 -12.75 -23.90
C ALA A 128 -17.01 -12.22 -22.91
N VAL A 129 -17.41 -11.44 -21.90
CA VAL A 129 -16.47 -10.91 -20.89
C VAL A 129 -16.19 -11.87 -19.73
N ASN A 130 -16.99 -12.94 -19.58
CA ASN A 130 -16.73 -13.95 -18.56
C ASN A 130 -15.55 -14.84 -18.97
N PHE A 131 -14.38 -14.61 -18.39
CA PHE A 131 -13.15 -15.36 -18.66
C PHE A 131 -13.24 -16.86 -18.36
N LYS A 132 -14.21 -17.31 -17.56
CA LYS A 132 -14.47 -18.73 -17.29
C LYS A 132 -15.38 -19.39 -18.32
N ALA A 133 -16.06 -18.60 -19.15
CA ALA A 133 -16.91 -19.14 -20.19
C ALA A 133 -16.02 -19.65 -21.33
N ASP A 134 -16.23 -20.92 -21.68
CA ASP A 134 -15.67 -21.48 -22.90
C ASP A 134 -16.37 -20.85 -24.12
N VAL A 135 -15.58 -20.54 -25.14
CA VAL A 135 -16.02 -19.86 -26.36
C VAL A 135 -15.60 -20.69 -27.56
N ASP A 136 -16.56 -21.18 -28.34
CA ASP A 136 -16.27 -21.93 -29.56
C ASP A 136 -16.61 -21.08 -30.79
N VAL A 137 -15.60 -20.82 -31.63
CA VAL A 137 -15.74 -19.96 -32.81
C VAL A 137 -16.68 -20.58 -33.85
N ALA A 138 -16.73 -21.91 -33.96
CA ALA A 138 -17.58 -22.60 -34.92
C ALA A 138 -19.05 -22.64 -34.47
N GLU A 139 -19.30 -22.86 -33.18
CA GLU A 139 -20.62 -22.73 -32.58
C GLU A 139 -21.13 -21.30 -32.70
N PHE A 140 -20.29 -20.32 -32.37
CA PHE A 140 -20.64 -18.91 -32.47
C PHE A 140 -20.95 -18.51 -33.92
N ARG A 141 -20.10 -18.90 -34.88
CA ARG A 141 -20.34 -18.69 -36.32
C ARG A 141 -21.71 -19.24 -36.77
N LYS A 142 -22.07 -20.47 -36.39
CA LYS A 142 -23.38 -21.06 -36.72
C LYS A 142 -24.55 -20.24 -36.17
N LYS A 143 -24.40 -19.65 -34.99
CA LYS A 143 -25.41 -18.73 -34.43
C LYS A 143 -25.52 -17.44 -35.24
N ILE A 144 -24.41 -16.93 -35.80
CA ILE A 144 -24.42 -15.72 -36.63
C ILE A 144 -25.13 -15.96 -37.97
N GLU A 145 -25.03 -17.16 -38.54
CA GLU A 145 -25.70 -17.50 -39.81
C GLU A 145 -27.22 -17.31 -39.75
N SER A 146 -27.85 -17.56 -38.60
CA SER A 146 -29.31 -17.50 -38.43
C SER A 146 -29.86 -16.14 -37.98
N ILE A 147 -29.00 -15.16 -37.69
CA ILE A 147 -29.42 -13.82 -37.24
C ILE A 147 -29.16 -12.76 -38.31
N SER A 148 -29.88 -11.65 -38.23
CA SER A 148 -29.65 -10.46 -39.05
C SER A 148 -28.98 -9.38 -38.19
N VAL A 149 -27.76 -8.99 -38.56
CA VAL A 149 -26.98 -7.95 -37.86
C VAL A 149 -26.21 -7.12 -38.88
N PRO A 150 -25.89 -5.85 -38.58
CA PRO A 150 -24.95 -5.07 -39.37
C PRO A 150 -23.63 -5.82 -39.58
N ASN A 151 -23.01 -5.63 -40.75
CA ASN A 151 -21.71 -6.20 -41.08
C ASN A 151 -21.64 -7.75 -41.00
N LYS A 152 -22.78 -8.45 -41.07
CA LYS A 152 -22.87 -9.92 -40.94
C LYS A 152 -21.88 -10.68 -41.82
N GLU A 153 -21.83 -10.37 -43.11
CA GLU A 153 -20.95 -11.08 -44.05
C GLU A 153 -19.47 -10.90 -43.70
N LEU A 154 -19.10 -9.70 -43.25
CA LEU A 154 -17.73 -9.41 -42.77
C LEU A 154 -17.41 -10.24 -41.53
N ILE A 155 -18.32 -10.25 -40.55
CA ILE A 155 -18.18 -11.04 -39.32
C ILE A 155 -18.05 -12.53 -39.64
N LEU A 156 -18.91 -13.08 -40.51
CA LEU A 156 -18.84 -14.49 -40.92
C LEU A 156 -17.53 -14.81 -41.64
N ASN A 157 -17.04 -13.92 -42.49
CA ASN A 157 -15.76 -14.09 -43.19
C ASN A 157 -14.57 -14.12 -42.23
N ASP A 158 -14.57 -13.26 -41.21
CA ASP A 158 -13.50 -13.24 -40.20
C ASP A 158 -13.55 -14.48 -39.29
N LEU A 159 -14.75 -14.92 -38.88
CA LEU A 159 -14.92 -16.17 -38.13
C LEU A 159 -14.49 -17.40 -38.95
N ASN A 160 -14.80 -17.43 -40.26
CA ASN A 160 -14.30 -18.46 -41.18
C ASN A 160 -12.78 -18.44 -41.29
N SER A 161 -12.19 -17.25 -41.40
CA SER A 161 -10.74 -17.07 -41.47
C SER A 161 -10.07 -17.55 -40.19
N CYS A 162 -10.67 -17.28 -39.03
CA CYS A 162 -10.23 -17.80 -37.74
C CYS A 162 -10.23 -19.33 -37.72
N ILE A 163 -11.36 -19.97 -38.05
CA ILE A 163 -11.46 -21.44 -38.12
C ILE A 163 -10.40 -22.03 -39.05
N ASN A 164 -10.19 -21.42 -40.21
CA ASN A 164 -9.20 -21.88 -41.17
C ASN A 164 -7.76 -21.66 -40.70
N MET A 165 -7.49 -20.58 -39.98
CA MET A 165 -6.17 -20.30 -39.40
C MET A 165 -5.85 -21.27 -38.27
N LEU A 166 -6.82 -21.61 -37.41
CA LEU A 166 -6.66 -22.57 -36.31
C LEU A 166 -6.37 -24.01 -36.80
N LYS A 167 -6.74 -24.36 -38.04
CA LYS A 167 -6.41 -25.64 -38.68
C LYS A 167 -4.99 -25.70 -39.24
N LYS A 168 -4.31 -24.56 -39.37
CA LYS A 168 -2.95 -24.49 -39.91
C LYS A 168 -1.96 -24.62 -38.75
N GLU A 169 -0.74 -25.04 -39.08
CA GLU A 169 0.41 -24.87 -38.19
C GLU A 169 1.16 -23.62 -38.64
N LYS A 170 1.29 -22.65 -37.73
CA LYS A 170 1.94 -21.36 -37.93
C LYS A 170 2.81 -21.06 -36.71
N PRO A 171 3.86 -20.24 -36.85
CA PRO A 171 4.56 -19.70 -35.69
C PRO A 171 3.56 -19.08 -34.70
N LEU A 172 3.72 -19.36 -33.41
CA LEU A 172 2.76 -18.94 -32.37
C LEU A 172 2.52 -17.42 -32.37
N TYR A 173 3.56 -16.62 -32.64
CA TYR A 173 3.46 -15.17 -32.72
C TYR A 173 2.52 -14.66 -33.84
N GLU A 174 2.37 -15.40 -34.95
CA GLU A 174 1.43 -15.02 -36.03
C GLU A 174 -0.02 -15.00 -35.55
N TYR A 175 -0.37 -15.90 -34.62
CA TYR A 175 -1.68 -15.91 -33.98
C TYR A 175 -1.87 -14.68 -33.09
N VAL A 176 -0.83 -14.26 -32.36
CA VAL A 176 -0.86 -13.05 -31.52
C VAL A 176 -1.04 -11.79 -32.39
N ILE A 177 -0.33 -11.69 -33.51
CA ILE A 177 -0.51 -10.60 -34.48
C ILE A 177 -1.95 -10.58 -35.01
N ALA A 178 -2.49 -11.73 -35.41
CA ALA A 178 -3.85 -11.81 -35.92
C ALA A 178 -4.90 -11.43 -34.85
N ALA A 179 -4.70 -11.85 -33.59
CA ALA A 179 -5.59 -11.52 -32.48
C ALA A 179 -5.67 -10.01 -32.26
N THR A 180 -4.50 -9.39 -32.05
CA THR A 180 -4.39 -7.97 -31.74
C THR A 180 -4.77 -7.05 -32.91
N ALA A 181 -4.72 -7.55 -34.15
CA ALA A 181 -5.19 -6.82 -35.32
C ALA A 181 -6.72 -6.85 -35.49
N THR A 182 -7.44 -7.81 -34.87
CA THR A 182 -8.87 -8.04 -35.12
C THR A 182 -9.73 -6.76 -34.97
N PRO A 183 -9.63 -5.99 -33.87
CA PRO A 183 -10.51 -4.83 -33.68
C PRO A 183 -10.27 -3.71 -34.69
N ARG A 184 -8.99 -3.44 -35.02
CA ARG A 184 -8.67 -2.43 -36.03
C ARG A 184 -9.10 -2.86 -37.42
N SER A 185 -8.92 -4.14 -37.78
CA SER A 185 -9.25 -4.65 -39.11
C SER A 185 -10.74 -4.47 -39.38
N PHE A 186 -11.57 -4.81 -38.39
CA PHE A 186 -13.01 -4.56 -38.43
C PHE A 186 -13.33 -3.06 -38.66
N ALA A 187 -12.80 -2.18 -37.81
CA ALA A 187 -13.07 -0.74 -37.86
C ALA A 187 -12.57 -0.02 -39.14
N THR A 188 -11.58 -0.58 -39.83
CA THR A 188 -11.05 -0.04 -41.09
C THR A 188 -11.68 -0.65 -42.34
N THR A 189 -12.56 -1.65 -42.18
CA THR A 189 -13.16 -2.33 -43.33
C THR A 189 -14.11 -1.38 -44.07
N PRO A 190 -14.05 -1.30 -45.42
CA PRO A 190 -14.97 -0.46 -46.17
C PRO A 190 -16.44 -0.77 -45.85
N GLY A 191 -17.20 0.27 -45.53
CA GLY A 191 -18.62 0.16 -45.16
C GLY A 191 -18.89 0.02 -43.66
N VAL A 192 -17.85 -0.16 -42.83
CA VAL A 192 -17.97 -0.08 -41.37
C VAL A 192 -17.82 1.39 -40.95
N GLU A 193 -18.88 1.96 -40.39
CA GLU A 193 -18.85 3.33 -39.84
C GLU A 193 -18.46 3.33 -38.35
N GLU A 194 -18.68 2.20 -37.67
CA GLU A 194 -18.43 2.07 -36.24
C GLU A 194 -16.94 2.11 -35.91
N LYS A 195 -16.63 2.79 -34.81
CA LYS A 195 -15.29 2.83 -34.20
C LYS A 195 -15.27 1.93 -32.96
N ILE A 196 -14.08 1.48 -32.57
CA ILE A 196 -13.90 0.56 -31.44
C ILE A 196 -13.18 1.28 -30.29
N VAL A 197 -13.66 1.08 -29.07
CA VAL A 197 -12.89 1.40 -27.85
C VAL A 197 -12.35 0.11 -27.29
N GLN A 198 -11.05 -0.13 -27.45
CA GLN A 198 -10.43 -1.35 -26.93
C GLN A 198 -10.02 -1.13 -25.47
N MET A 199 -10.75 -1.72 -24.53
CA MET A 199 -10.47 -1.70 -23.09
C MET A 199 -9.78 -3.00 -22.70
N ILE A 200 -8.46 -2.95 -22.51
CA ILE A 200 -7.64 -4.14 -22.23
C ILE A 200 -7.13 -4.07 -20.79
N ASP A 201 -7.71 -4.88 -19.91
CA ASP A 201 -7.41 -4.89 -18.47
C ASP A 201 -6.24 -5.83 -18.15
N GLU A 202 -5.39 -5.41 -17.20
CA GLU A 202 -4.21 -6.14 -16.71
C GLU A 202 -3.21 -6.54 -17.83
N PHE A 203 -2.85 -5.57 -18.67
CA PHE A 203 -2.02 -5.72 -19.88
C PHE A 203 -0.66 -6.39 -19.65
N GLN A 204 -0.06 -6.26 -18.45
CA GLN A 204 1.22 -6.92 -18.13
C GLN A 204 1.15 -8.44 -18.32
N TYR A 205 -0.03 -9.04 -18.17
CA TYR A 205 -0.22 -10.48 -18.29
C TYR A 205 -0.09 -10.99 -19.73
N LEU A 206 -0.17 -10.12 -20.74
CA LEU A 206 0.15 -10.46 -22.12
C LEU A 206 1.57 -11.03 -22.23
N ASN A 207 2.56 -10.30 -21.72
CA ASN A 207 3.96 -10.74 -21.80
C ASN A 207 4.31 -11.82 -20.76
N MET A 208 3.58 -11.88 -19.64
CA MET A 208 3.86 -12.88 -18.60
C MET A 208 3.30 -14.27 -18.92
N TYR A 209 2.19 -14.35 -19.65
CA TYR A 209 1.44 -15.61 -19.77
C TYR A 209 1.05 -16.03 -21.19
N ILE A 210 1.23 -15.19 -22.21
CA ILE A 210 0.99 -15.60 -23.60
C ILE A 210 2.29 -16.13 -24.21
N ASP A 211 2.31 -17.43 -24.51
CA ASP A 211 3.40 -18.10 -25.22
C ASP A 211 3.31 -17.79 -26.73
N ALA A 212 4.16 -16.88 -27.19
CA ALA A 212 4.32 -16.51 -28.58
C ALA A 212 5.45 -17.26 -29.29
N GLY A 213 5.98 -18.34 -28.70
CA GLY A 213 7.07 -19.14 -29.25
C GLY A 213 8.41 -18.44 -29.11
N VAL A 214 9.08 -18.14 -30.23
CA VAL A 214 10.41 -17.50 -30.22
C VAL A 214 10.36 -16.04 -29.77
N GLU A 215 9.21 -15.37 -29.94
CA GLU A 215 9.02 -14.00 -29.48
C GLU A 215 8.66 -13.98 -27.99
N ASP A 216 9.52 -13.39 -27.17
CA ASP A 216 9.35 -13.32 -25.72
C ASP A 216 8.58 -12.07 -25.25
N LYS A 217 8.18 -11.20 -26.17
CA LYS A 217 7.42 -9.96 -25.93
C LYS A 217 6.23 -9.86 -26.88
N PRO A 218 5.15 -10.63 -26.65
CA PRO A 218 3.95 -10.61 -27.47
C PRO A 218 3.29 -9.23 -27.59
N CYS A 219 3.52 -8.30 -26.64
CA CYS A 219 3.04 -6.92 -26.73
C CYS A 219 3.48 -6.19 -28.01
N LYS A 220 4.61 -6.58 -28.64
CA LYS A 220 5.08 -6.02 -29.92
C LYS A 220 4.04 -6.15 -31.04
N ALA A 221 3.10 -7.09 -30.94
CA ALA A 221 2.01 -7.23 -31.89
C ALA A 221 1.12 -5.97 -31.98
N TYR A 222 1.07 -5.16 -30.91
CA TYR A 222 0.35 -3.89 -30.90
C TYR A 222 1.08 -2.71 -31.55
N MET A 223 2.30 -2.89 -32.10
CA MET A 223 3.08 -1.80 -32.70
C MET A 223 2.27 -0.96 -33.70
N SER A 224 1.54 -1.60 -34.60
CA SER A 224 0.72 -0.87 -35.58
C SER A 224 -0.71 -0.62 -35.09
N THR A 225 -1.26 -1.49 -34.24
CA THR A 225 -2.63 -1.34 -33.72
C THR A 225 -2.75 -0.16 -32.75
N ALA A 226 -1.74 0.11 -31.93
CA ALA A 226 -1.76 1.19 -30.95
C ALA A 226 -1.77 2.61 -31.57
N GLU A 227 -1.38 2.75 -32.83
CA GLU A 227 -1.40 4.02 -33.55
C GLU A 227 -2.77 4.33 -34.19
N MET A 228 -3.66 3.33 -34.25
CA MET A 228 -4.94 3.45 -34.96
C MET A 228 -5.93 4.31 -34.18
N ARG A 229 -6.48 5.32 -34.86
CA ARG A 229 -7.42 6.28 -34.29
C ARG A 229 -8.87 5.82 -34.29
N VAL A 230 -9.17 4.84 -35.16
CA VAL A 230 -10.50 4.22 -35.29
C VAL A 230 -10.73 3.09 -34.29
N ALA A 231 -9.65 2.59 -33.69
CA ALA A 231 -9.67 1.53 -32.68
C ALA A 231 -8.55 1.73 -31.65
N PRO A 232 -8.48 2.87 -30.93
CA PRO A 232 -7.42 3.09 -29.97
C PRO A 232 -7.61 2.21 -28.73
N LEU A 233 -6.50 2.00 -28.01
CA LEU A 233 -6.47 1.18 -26.80
C LEU A 233 -6.52 2.02 -25.54
N LEU A 234 -7.33 1.60 -24.58
CA LEU A 234 -7.23 1.93 -23.17
C LEU A 234 -6.73 0.69 -22.46
N ILE A 235 -5.43 0.64 -22.16
CA ILE A 235 -4.84 -0.48 -21.43
C ILE A 235 -4.74 -0.14 -19.94
N THR A 236 -4.87 -1.11 -19.06
CA THR A 236 -4.53 -0.95 -17.64
C THR A 236 -3.37 -1.85 -17.25
N GLY A 237 -2.69 -1.51 -16.17
CA GLY A 237 -1.71 -2.40 -15.56
C GLY A 237 -1.54 -2.13 -14.07
N SER A 238 -1.47 -3.19 -13.28
CA SER A 238 -1.25 -3.10 -11.83
C SER A 238 0.22 -3.22 -11.40
N LEU A 239 1.09 -3.70 -12.29
CA LEU A 239 2.56 -3.64 -12.18
C LEU A 239 3.05 -2.45 -13.03
N MET A 240 2.96 -1.24 -12.49
CA MET A 240 3.09 0.00 -13.27
C MET A 240 4.47 0.11 -13.89
N GLY A 241 5.53 -0.12 -13.10
CA GLY A 241 6.90 -0.09 -13.60
C GLY A 241 7.18 -1.15 -14.67
N VAL A 242 6.57 -2.34 -14.57
CA VAL A 242 6.70 -3.39 -15.60
C VAL A 242 6.04 -2.92 -16.90
N VAL A 243 4.79 -2.46 -16.86
CA VAL A 243 4.09 -2.02 -18.07
C VAL A 243 4.77 -0.81 -18.69
N SER A 244 5.14 0.20 -17.90
CA SER A 244 5.81 1.41 -18.41
C SER A 244 7.14 1.06 -19.11
N GLU A 245 7.96 0.16 -18.54
CA GLU A 245 9.19 -0.30 -19.20
C GLU A 245 8.90 -1.04 -20.52
N GLU A 246 7.87 -1.88 -20.56
CA GLU A 246 7.46 -2.59 -21.77
C GLU A 246 6.97 -1.64 -22.87
N LEU A 247 6.17 -0.64 -22.51
CA LEU A 247 5.72 0.40 -23.43
C LEU A 247 6.89 1.22 -23.94
N MET A 248 7.79 1.67 -23.06
CA MET A 248 8.97 2.45 -23.44
C MET A 248 9.89 1.67 -24.40
N ARG A 249 10.14 0.39 -24.14
CA ARG A 249 11.07 -0.43 -24.94
C ARG A 249 10.47 -0.93 -26.25
N TRP A 250 9.22 -1.38 -26.22
CA TRP A 250 8.63 -2.13 -27.34
C TRP A 250 7.53 -1.39 -28.08
N LEU A 251 6.89 -0.41 -27.43
CA LEU A 251 5.82 0.40 -28.01
C LEU A 251 6.08 1.91 -27.83
N PRO A 252 7.32 2.40 -28.10
CA PRO A 252 7.70 3.77 -27.76
C PRO A 252 6.80 4.77 -28.46
N HIS A 253 6.40 5.81 -27.71
CA HIS A 253 5.56 6.92 -28.17
C HIS A 253 4.18 6.53 -28.72
N ARG A 254 3.70 5.31 -28.50
CA ARG A 254 2.38 4.86 -28.99
C ARG A 254 1.25 5.02 -27.98
N PHE A 255 1.62 5.05 -26.70
CA PHE A 255 0.70 5.25 -25.59
C PHE A 255 1.02 6.56 -24.89
N ASP A 256 -0.04 7.31 -24.57
CA ASP A 256 0.06 8.34 -23.55
C ASP A 256 -0.14 7.68 -22.17
N GLU A 257 0.83 7.84 -21.26
CA GLU A 257 0.79 7.22 -19.93
C GLU A 257 0.07 8.13 -18.93
N PHE A 258 -0.96 7.60 -18.28
CA PHE A 258 -1.74 8.28 -17.25
C PHE A 258 -1.68 7.48 -15.95
N ILE A 259 -1.05 8.08 -14.94
CA ILE A 259 -1.00 7.49 -13.60
C ILE A 259 -2.32 7.76 -12.87
N VAL A 260 -3.05 6.70 -12.56
CA VAL A 260 -4.31 6.79 -11.82
C VAL A 260 -4.01 7.23 -10.40
N PRO A 261 -4.48 8.41 -9.96
CA PRO A 261 -4.20 8.88 -8.63
C PRO A 261 -4.98 8.07 -7.59
N LYS A 262 -4.58 8.24 -6.33
CA LYS A 262 -5.45 7.90 -5.19
C LYS A 262 -6.77 8.64 -5.30
N MET A 263 -7.81 8.06 -4.70
CA MET A 263 -9.13 8.69 -4.74
C MET A 263 -9.06 10.05 -4.06
N ASN A 264 -9.80 11.02 -4.59
CA ASN A 264 -9.94 12.31 -3.93
C ASN A 264 -10.41 12.10 -2.49
N GLU A 265 -9.85 12.84 -1.54
CA GLU A 265 -10.13 12.62 -0.12
C GLU A 265 -11.62 12.75 0.22
N GLN A 266 -12.31 13.75 -0.34
CA GLN A 266 -13.75 13.94 -0.09
C GLN A 266 -14.56 12.77 -0.68
N GLU A 267 -14.24 12.37 -1.91
CA GLU A 267 -14.87 11.19 -2.54
C GLU A 267 -14.64 9.92 -1.71
N ALA A 268 -13.43 9.74 -1.17
CA ALA A 268 -13.06 8.60 -0.34
C ALA A 268 -13.80 8.61 1.01
N ILE A 269 -14.01 9.79 1.62
CA ILE A 269 -14.82 9.93 2.85
C ILE A 269 -16.27 9.51 2.58
N TYR A 270 -16.88 10.01 1.50
CA TYR A 270 -18.24 9.63 1.12
C TYR A 270 -18.36 8.15 0.81
N MET A 271 -17.39 7.58 0.09
CA MET A 271 -17.32 6.15 -0.18
C MET A 271 -17.24 5.35 1.13
N THR A 272 -16.38 5.76 2.06
CA THR A 272 -16.20 5.10 3.36
C THR A 272 -17.49 5.10 4.17
N MET A 273 -18.20 6.22 4.23
CA MET A 273 -19.49 6.30 4.94
C MET A 273 -20.57 5.42 4.28
N ASN A 274 -20.63 5.41 2.94
CA ASN A 274 -21.61 4.59 2.22
C ASN A 274 -21.37 3.10 2.41
N TYR A 275 -20.14 2.63 2.24
CA TYR A 275 -19.79 1.24 2.51
C TYR A 275 -19.91 0.89 3.99
N GLY A 276 -19.61 1.84 4.89
CA GLY A 276 -19.85 1.70 6.32
C GLY A 276 -21.31 1.35 6.60
N LYS A 277 -22.25 2.09 6.02
CA LYS A 277 -23.68 1.80 6.13
C LYS A 277 -24.08 0.45 5.54
N ILE A 278 -23.51 0.08 4.38
CA ILE A 278 -23.80 -1.21 3.72
C ILE A 278 -23.39 -2.40 4.58
N TYR A 279 -22.26 -2.29 5.29
CA TYR A 279 -21.72 -3.33 6.15
C TYR A 279 -22.09 -3.12 7.64
N GLU A 280 -23.08 -2.28 7.93
CA GLU A 280 -23.65 -2.07 9.27
C GLU A 280 -22.65 -1.49 10.29
N HIS A 281 -21.64 -0.75 9.81
CA HIS A 281 -20.76 0.06 10.64
C HIS A 281 -21.39 1.41 11.01
N SER A 282 -21.07 1.90 12.20
CA SER A 282 -21.48 3.24 12.68
C SER A 282 -20.39 4.27 12.38
N ILE A 283 -20.20 4.59 11.10
CA ILE A 283 -19.13 5.49 10.64
C ILE A 283 -19.59 6.95 10.63
N THR A 284 -19.00 7.78 11.48
CA THR A 284 -19.11 9.24 11.44
C THR A 284 -18.11 9.84 10.43
N PRO A 285 -18.27 11.11 10.01
CA PRO A 285 -17.30 11.76 9.12
C PRO A 285 -15.85 11.76 9.65
N ASP A 286 -15.66 11.89 10.96
CA ASP A 286 -14.33 11.84 11.58
C ASP A 286 -13.71 10.45 11.51
N ILE A 287 -14.50 9.40 11.76
CA ILE A 287 -14.05 8.01 11.61
C ILE A 287 -13.75 7.72 10.13
N ALA A 288 -14.58 8.21 9.20
CA ALA A 288 -14.34 8.06 7.78
C ALA A 288 -13.04 8.73 7.35
N SER A 289 -12.80 9.99 7.76
CA SER A 289 -11.55 10.70 7.49
C SER A 289 -10.33 9.96 8.07
N TYR A 290 -10.47 9.39 9.27
CA TYR A 290 -9.42 8.55 9.84
C TYR A 290 -9.13 7.28 9.02
N ILE A 291 -10.16 6.54 8.61
CA ILE A 291 -10.03 5.34 7.77
C ILE A 291 -9.38 5.71 6.43
N VAL A 292 -9.84 6.78 5.80
CA VAL A 292 -9.30 7.33 4.55
C VAL A 292 -7.81 7.64 4.72
N HIS A 293 -7.43 8.28 5.82
CA HIS A 293 -6.03 8.56 6.14
C HIS A 293 -5.17 7.30 6.30
N ILE A 294 -5.57 6.34 7.14
CA ILE A 294 -4.78 5.12 7.41
C ILE A 294 -4.72 4.17 6.20
N THR A 295 -5.66 4.28 5.27
CA THR A 295 -5.68 3.54 3.99
C THR A 295 -5.10 4.33 2.82
N ASN A 296 -4.66 5.57 3.06
CA ASN A 296 -4.10 6.48 2.06
C ASN A 296 -5.02 6.69 0.84
N ASN A 297 -6.33 6.78 1.10
CA ASN A 297 -7.38 7.01 0.11
C ASN A 297 -7.39 5.95 -1.01
N VAL A 298 -6.88 4.75 -0.77
CA VAL A 298 -6.91 3.65 -1.74
C VAL A 298 -8.26 2.93 -1.62
N PRO A 299 -9.15 3.01 -2.64
CA PRO A 299 -10.52 2.54 -2.52
C PRO A 299 -10.66 1.09 -2.09
N GLY A 300 -9.90 0.18 -2.69
CA GLY A 300 -9.98 -1.24 -2.32
C GLY A 300 -9.46 -1.52 -0.91
N ARG A 301 -8.54 -0.71 -0.36
CA ARG A 301 -8.10 -0.85 1.05
C ARG A 301 -9.19 -0.38 2.02
N ILE A 302 -9.94 0.67 1.66
CA ILE A 302 -11.13 1.11 2.41
C ILE A 302 -12.17 -0.01 2.42
N ILE A 303 -12.44 -0.63 1.27
CA ILE A 303 -13.36 -1.78 1.19
C ILE A 303 -12.84 -2.95 2.03
N ASP A 304 -11.56 -3.29 1.92
CA ASP A 304 -10.95 -4.37 2.70
C ASP A 304 -11.08 -4.09 4.20
N MET A 305 -10.97 -2.83 4.65
CA MET A 305 -11.18 -2.41 6.03
C MET A 305 -12.62 -2.58 6.52
N LEU A 306 -13.62 -2.29 5.68
CA LEU A 306 -15.03 -2.33 6.04
C LEU A 306 -15.69 -3.69 5.78
N THR A 307 -15.08 -4.56 4.98
CA THR A 307 -15.68 -5.86 4.65
C THR A 307 -15.74 -6.74 5.92
N PRO A 308 -16.93 -7.28 6.29
CA PRO A 308 -17.09 -8.17 7.43
C PRO A 308 -16.30 -9.46 7.24
N LYS A 309 -15.57 -9.87 8.28
CA LYS A 309 -14.82 -11.14 8.33
C LYS A 309 -14.92 -11.73 9.72
N PHE A 310 -14.83 -13.05 9.81
CA PHE A 310 -14.82 -13.73 11.11
C PHE A 310 -13.64 -13.24 11.96
N GLY A 311 -13.92 -12.79 13.18
CA GLY A 311 -12.94 -12.25 14.12
C GLY A 311 -12.54 -10.80 13.87
N LYS A 312 -13.15 -10.10 12.91
CA LYS A 312 -12.88 -8.68 12.64
C LYS A 312 -13.95 -7.78 13.28
N THR A 313 -13.50 -6.76 14.00
CA THR A 313 -14.37 -5.85 14.75
C THR A 313 -15.25 -4.97 13.84
N LEU A 314 -16.50 -4.73 14.26
CA LEU A 314 -17.35 -3.70 13.67
C LEU A 314 -16.85 -2.31 14.11
N ILE A 315 -16.66 -1.41 13.16
CA ILE A 315 -16.13 -0.08 13.42
C ILE A 315 -17.25 0.89 13.81
N THR A 316 -17.17 1.41 15.03
CA THR A 316 -18.01 2.47 15.60
C THR A 316 -17.18 3.64 16.14
N ASN A 317 -15.86 3.45 16.26
CA ASN A 317 -14.91 4.46 16.70
C ASN A 317 -13.50 4.22 16.11
N VAL A 318 -12.58 5.16 16.34
CA VAL A 318 -11.21 5.13 15.83
C VAL A 318 -10.40 3.93 16.35
N VAL A 319 -10.61 3.52 17.61
CA VAL A 319 -9.90 2.37 18.20
C VAL A 319 -10.27 1.09 17.49
N GLU A 320 -11.56 0.90 17.17
CA GLU A 320 -12.03 -0.25 16.41
C GLU A 320 -11.56 -0.21 14.95
N ALA A 321 -11.40 0.98 14.36
CA ALA A 321 -10.76 1.11 13.06
C ALA A 321 -9.30 0.61 13.10
N ASP A 322 -8.54 0.94 14.15
CA ASP A 322 -7.18 0.41 14.32
C ASP A 322 -7.17 -1.11 14.53
N GLN A 323 -8.12 -1.65 15.28
CA GLN A 323 -8.26 -3.11 15.46
C GLN A 323 -8.59 -3.81 14.13
N ALA A 324 -9.49 -3.24 13.33
CA ALA A 324 -9.81 -3.75 12.00
C ALA A 324 -8.59 -3.72 11.07
N LEU A 325 -7.79 -2.64 11.12
CA LEU A 325 -6.55 -2.55 10.35
C LEU A 325 -5.52 -3.57 10.82
N LYS A 326 -5.37 -3.75 12.14
CA LYS A 326 -4.50 -4.78 12.71
C LYS A 326 -4.87 -6.17 12.19
N TYR A 327 -6.15 -6.51 12.19
CA TYR A 327 -6.64 -7.76 11.60
C TYR A 327 -6.22 -7.89 10.12
N GLU A 328 -6.44 -6.84 9.32
CA GLU A 328 -6.16 -6.86 7.88
C GLU A 328 -4.67 -7.04 7.55
N VAL A 329 -3.78 -6.48 8.37
CA VAL A 329 -2.32 -6.62 8.18
C VAL A 329 -1.73 -7.90 8.80
N GLU A 330 -2.42 -8.53 9.75
CA GLU A 330 -1.97 -9.77 10.39
C GLU A 330 -2.46 -11.03 9.66
N VAL A 331 -3.72 -11.07 9.26
CA VAL A 331 -4.37 -12.27 8.70
C VAL A 331 -5.32 -11.98 7.53
N GLY A 332 -5.68 -10.72 7.28
CA GLY A 332 -6.67 -10.35 6.28
C GLY A 332 -6.16 -10.21 4.84
N THR A 333 -6.95 -9.53 4.02
CA THR A 333 -6.73 -9.37 2.57
C THR A 333 -5.56 -8.43 2.31
N ILE A 334 -5.46 -7.33 3.07
CA ILE A 334 -4.39 -6.34 2.90
C ILE A 334 -3.01 -7.00 2.97
N LYS A 335 -2.82 -7.91 3.94
CA LYS A 335 -1.61 -8.73 4.06
C LYS A 335 -1.38 -9.59 2.82
N ARG A 336 -2.38 -10.36 2.38
CA ARG A 336 -2.24 -11.29 1.25
C ARG A 336 -1.84 -10.54 -0.02
N ASP A 337 -2.51 -9.44 -0.30
CA ASP A 337 -2.22 -8.60 -1.47
C ASP A 337 -0.78 -8.08 -1.45
N TRP A 338 -0.31 -7.60 -0.29
CA TRP A 338 1.07 -7.15 -0.17
C TRP A 338 2.08 -8.29 -0.24
N ASN A 339 1.79 -9.43 0.36
CA ASN A 339 2.65 -10.61 0.28
C ASN A 339 2.80 -11.10 -1.17
N GLU A 340 1.76 -11.04 -2.00
CA GLU A 340 1.88 -11.38 -3.42
C GLU A 340 2.85 -10.46 -4.16
N TYR A 341 2.72 -9.13 -3.98
CA TYR A 341 3.65 -8.15 -4.55
C TYR A 341 5.08 -8.35 -4.06
N LEU A 342 5.23 -8.51 -2.74
CA LEU A 342 6.53 -8.71 -2.11
C LEU A 342 7.16 -10.02 -2.58
N MET A 343 6.41 -11.11 -2.72
CA MET A 343 6.94 -12.37 -3.26
C MET A 343 7.41 -12.23 -4.71
N LEU A 344 6.63 -11.53 -5.56
CA LEU A 344 7.01 -11.30 -6.95
C LEU A 344 8.31 -10.48 -7.03
N ALA A 345 8.38 -9.40 -6.26
CA ALA A 345 9.57 -8.58 -6.17
C ALA A 345 10.74 -9.39 -5.62
N MET A 346 10.60 -10.01 -4.43
CA MET A 346 11.64 -10.75 -3.72
C MET A 346 12.24 -11.92 -4.52
N LYS A 347 11.46 -12.58 -5.39
CA LYS A 347 12.02 -13.58 -6.32
C LYS A 347 13.05 -12.97 -7.27
N THR A 348 12.85 -11.74 -7.70
CA THR A 348 13.76 -10.99 -8.58
C THR A 348 14.80 -10.18 -7.78
N VAL A 349 14.45 -9.81 -6.55
CA VAL A 349 15.09 -8.82 -5.65
C VAL A 349 15.55 -9.54 -4.37
N ASN A 350 16.33 -10.62 -4.46
CA ASN A 350 16.75 -11.34 -3.26
C ASN A 350 18.08 -10.79 -2.70
N HIS A 351 18.09 -9.54 -2.26
CA HIS A 351 19.28 -8.91 -1.69
C HIS A 351 18.99 -8.19 -0.36
N VAL A 352 19.90 -8.32 0.63
CA VAL A 352 19.78 -7.71 1.97
C VAL A 352 19.69 -6.18 1.88
N ASN A 353 20.45 -5.56 0.98
CA ASN A 353 20.46 -4.10 0.83
C ASN A 353 19.14 -3.55 0.29
N MET A 354 18.51 -4.23 -0.67
CA MET A 354 17.21 -3.82 -1.23
C MET A 354 16.11 -3.80 -0.18
N ARG A 355 16.14 -4.76 0.76
CA ARG A 355 15.21 -4.80 1.90
C ARG A 355 15.45 -3.65 2.87
N ARG A 356 16.72 -3.35 3.19
CA ARG A 356 17.11 -2.21 4.03
C ARG A 356 16.69 -0.88 3.42
N ILE A 357 16.91 -0.69 2.12
CA ILE A 357 16.50 0.48 1.34
C ILE A 357 14.98 0.65 1.38
N THR A 358 14.23 -0.40 1.03
CA THR A 358 12.76 -0.34 0.98
C THR A 358 12.18 0.05 2.34
N TYR A 359 12.67 -0.56 3.42
CA TYR A 359 12.25 -0.20 4.77
C TYR A 359 12.61 1.22 5.15
N PHE A 360 13.87 1.64 4.92
CA PHE A 360 14.32 2.99 5.22
C PHE A 360 13.42 4.02 4.54
N LEU A 361 13.17 3.85 3.25
CA LEU A 361 12.31 4.72 2.46
C LEU A 361 10.85 4.73 2.97
N CYS A 362 10.29 3.57 3.36
CA CYS A 362 8.95 3.51 3.95
C CYS A 362 8.87 4.13 5.36
N LYS A 363 9.94 4.02 6.16
CA LYS A 363 10.04 4.64 7.48
C LYS A 363 10.06 6.17 7.35
N HIS A 364 10.81 6.68 6.39
CA HIS A 364 10.95 8.10 6.08
C HIS A 364 9.96 8.56 5.00
N GLU A 365 8.68 8.17 5.17
CA GLU A 365 7.57 8.63 4.31
C GLU A 365 7.60 10.15 4.15
N GLY A 366 7.31 10.65 2.94
CA GLY A 366 7.36 12.08 2.63
C GLY A 366 8.73 12.60 2.21
N HIS A 367 9.80 11.83 2.41
CA HIS A 367 11.16 12.23 2.09
C HIS A 367 11.68 11.54 0.83
N TRP A 368 12.53 12.24 0.10
CA TRP A 368 13.11 11.81 -1.16
C TRP A 368 14.62 11.89 -1.06
N TYR A 369 15.30 10.80 -1.39
CA TYR A 369 16.74 10.65 -1.21
C TYR A 369 17.44 10.42 -2.54
N TYR A 370 18.60 11.02 -2.77
CA TYR A 370 19.46 10.58 -3.86
C TYR A 370 20.10 9.23 -3.53
N PRO A 371 20.48 8.41 -4.54
CA PRO A 371 21.18 7.16 -4.30
C PRO A 371 22.40 7.30 -3.37
N ARG A 372 23.16 8.39 -3.54
CA ARG A 372 24.35 8.67 -2.71
C ARG A 372 23.99 8.90 -1.24
N ASP A 373 22.86 9.56 -0.97
CA ASP A 373 22.38 9.78 0.39
C ASP A 373 21.95 8.45 1.02
N LEU A 374 21.24 7.60 0.28
CA LEU A 374 20.85 6.27 0.73
C LEU A 374 22.07 5.41 1.06
N LYS A 375 23.08 5.41 0.19
CA LYS A 375 24.34 4.69 0.41
C LYS A 375 25.02 5.12 1.70
N ASN A 376 25.10 6.43 1.94
CA ASN A 376 25.75 6.99 3.12
C ASN A 376 24.95 6.70 4.41
N VAL A 377 23.64 6.96 4.40
CA VAL A 377 22.79 6.82 5.58
C VAL A 377 22.62 5.36 5.99
N LEU A 378 22.57 4.44 5.02
CA LEU A 378 22.44 3.01 5.29
C LEU A 378 23.79 2.29 5.34
N SER A 379 24.92 2.98 5.15
CA SER A 379 26.25 2.37 5.05
C SER A 379 26.24 1.16 4.11
N LEU A 380 25.75 1.34 2.88
CA LEU A 380 25.63 0.24 1.91
C LEU A 380 26.99 -0.05 1.28
N GLU A 381 27.46 -1.29 1.40
CA GLU A 381 28.63 -1.80 0.68
C GLU A 381 28.26 -2.20 -0.76
N LEU A 382 27.81 -1.20 -1.54
CA LEU A 382 27.48 -1.34 -2.95
C LEU A 382 28.18 -0.24 -3.74
N ASP A 383 28.66 -0.55 -4.95
CA ASP A 383 29.05 0.51 -5.87
C ASP A 383 27.81 1.28 -6.37
N ASP A 384 28.04 2.47 -6.91
CA ASP A 384 26.95 3.39 -7.29
C ASP A 384 26.10 2.86 -8.45
N ASN A 385 26.70 2.09 -9.38
CA ASN A 385 25.95 1.50 -10.49
C ASN A 385 25.05 0.39 -9.97
N LYS A 386 25.58 -0.48 -9.10
CA LYS A 386 24.79 -1.56 -8.52
C LYS A 386 23.63 -1.05 -7.67
N LEU A 387 23.85 0.02 -6.90
CA LEU A 387 22.77 0.66 -6.15
C LEU A 387 21.67 1.22 -7.07
N ARG A 388 22.03 1.81 -8.22
CA ARG A 388 21.05 2.31 -9.18
C ARG A 388 20.25 1.17 -9.81
N GLU A 389 20.90 0.08 -10.23
CA GLU A 389 20.22 -1.12 -10.73
C GLU A 389 19.22 -1.66 -9.69
N GLU A 390 19.63 -1.74 -8.42
CA GLU A 390 18.76 -2.17 -7.33
C GLU A 390 17.56 -1.23 -7.13
N LEU A 391 17.79 0.09 -7.12
CA LEU A 391 16.72 1.07 -6.98
C LEU A 391 15.75 1.05 -8.17
N GLU A 392 16.25 0.88 -9.38
CA GLU A 392 15.43 0.71 -10.59
C GLU A 392 14.58 -0.54 -10.49
N LEU A 393 15.13 -1.65 -9.98
CA LEU A 393 14.37 -2.89 -9.80
C LEU A 393 13.29 -2.75 -8.72
N LEU A 394 13.59 -2.10 -7.59
CA LEU A 394 12.58 -1.77 -6.57
C LEU A 394 11.48 -0.88 -7.12
N HIS A 395 11.84 0.10 -7.95
CA HIS A 395 10.88 0.99 -8.59
C HIS A 395 10.00 0.24 -9.60
N LYS A 396 10.61 -0.62 -10.42
CA LYS A 396 9.93 -1.46 -11.42
C LYS A 396 8.82 -2.32 -10.82
N TYR A 397 9.05 -2.87 -9.64
CA TYR A 397 8.08 -3.70 -8.91
C TYR A 397 7.18 -2.89 -7.95
N ASP A 398 7.12 -1.57 -8.14
CA ASP A 398 6.29 -0.64 -7.37
C ASP A 398 6.55 -0.69 -5.85
N LEU A 399 7.74 -1.09 -5.40
CA LEU A 399 8.14 -1.13 -3.98
C LEU A 399 8.71 0.20 -3.47
N ILE A 400 9.11 1.09 -4.37
CA ILE A 400 9.53 2.46 -4.09
C ILE A 400 9.06 3.39 -5.22
N GLU A 401 9.04 4.69 -4.95
CA GLU A 401 8.70 5.71 -5.93
C GLU A 401 9.96 6.47 -6.37
N GLN A 402 9.95 6.99 -7.59
CA GLN A 402 11.04 7.81 -8.14
C GLN A 402 10.49 9.16 -8.60
N LYS A 403 11.22 10.23 -8.25
CA LYS A 403 10.92 11.60 -8.68
C LYS A 403 12.22 12.40 -8.79
N ASP A 404 12.46 13.02 -9.94
CA ASP A 404 13.61 13.91 -10.18
C ASP A 404 14.97 13.28 -9.80
N GLY A 405 15.15 11.99 -10.11
CA GLY A 405 16.37 11.23 -9.79
C GLY A 405 16.53 10.86 -8.30
N ARG A 406 15.52 11.11 -7.49
CA ARG A 406 15.43 10.73 -6.07
C ARG A 406 14.45 9.60 -5.89
N TYR A 407 14.63 8.85 -4.81
CA TYR A 407 13.80 7.72 -4.45
C TYR A 407 13.11 7.96 -3.11
N GLY A 408 11.84 7.58 -3.04
CA GLY A 408 10.97 7.74 -1.89
C GLY A 408 10.28 6.42 -1.56
N GLY A 409 9.81 6.28 -0.31
CA GLY A 409 8.98 5.14 0.06
C GLY A 409 7.66 5.19 -0.67
N VAL A 410 7.08 4.03 -0.96
CA VAL A 410 5.70 3.98 -1.41
C VAL A 410 4.82 4.61 -0.36
N PHE A 411 4.03 5.59 -0.79
CA PHE A 411 3.01 6.16 0.07
C PHE A 411 1.82 5.20 0.12
N ASP A 412 1.97 4.08 0.83
CA ASP A 412 0.89 3.21 1.27
C ASP A 412 1.20 2.76 2.69
N ARG A 413 0.46 3.34 3.64
CA ARG A 413 0.65 3.10 5.07
C ARG A 413 0.33 1.65 5.45
N THR A 414 -0.44 0.94 4.64
CA THR A 414 -0.73 -0.48 4.85
C THR A 414 0.45 -1.37 4.46
N LEU A 415 1.22 -1.02 3.40
CA LEU A 415 2.47 -1.72 3.05
C LEU A 415 3.45 -1.67 4.21
N LYS A 416 3.66 -0.47 4.73
CA LYS A 416 4.54 -0.23 5.86
C LYS A 416 4.16 -1.11 7.05
N LYS A 417 2.87 -1.17 7.39
CA LYS A 417 2.38 -2.03 8.48
C LYS A 417 2.59 -3.52 8.21
N VAL A 418 2.40 -3.99 6.97
CA VAL A 418 2.66 -5.40 6.59
C VAL A 418 4.15 -5.72 6.68
N LEU A 419 5.02 -4.89 6.07
CA LEU A 419 6.48 -5.05 6.13
C LEU A 419 6.96 -5.12 7.56
N MET A 420 6.48 -4.20 8.40
CA MET A 420 6.84 -4.17 9.81
C MET A 420 6.38 -5.45 10.51
N LYS A 421 5.11 -5.85 10.36
CA LYS A 421 4.51 -7.00 11.07
C LYS A 421 5.10 -8.35 10.66
N GLN A 422 5.39 -8.55 9.38
CA GLN A 422 5.67 -9.88 8.81
C GLN A 422 7.13 -10.09 8.43
N HIS A 423 7.89 -9.02 8.22
CA HIS A 423 9.28 -9.08 7.77
C HIS A 423 10.23 -8.38 8.75
N GLY A 424 9.84 -8.19 10.01
CA GLY A 424 10.66 -7.53 11.02
C GLY A 424 12.00 -8.23 11.28
N ASP A 425 11.98 -9.56 11.25
CA ASP A 425 13.16 -10.45 11.30
C ASP A 425 14.04 -10.29 10.05
N ILE A 426 13.43 -10.30 8.87
CA ILE A 426 14.07 -10.16 7.56
C ILE A 426 14.69 -8.76 7.38
N LEU A 427 14.15 -7.74 8.05
CA LEU A 427 14.62 -6.36 8.04
C LEU A 427 15.62 -6.05 9.17
N GLY A 428 15.95 -7.03 10.03
CA GLY A 428 16.91 -6.87 11.12
C GLY A 428 16.45 -5.87 12.19
N LEU A 429 15.14 -5.77 12.43
CA LEU A 429 14.58 -4.78 13.36
C LEU A 429 14.50 -5.33 14.79
N PRO A 430 14.89 -4.54 15.81
CA PRO A 430 14.60 -4.90 17.19
C PRO A 430 13.08 -4.95 17.41
N GLU A 431 12.58 -6.06 17.94
CA GLU A 431 11.17 -6.29 18.33
C GLU A 431 10.60 -5.15 19.22
N LYS A 432 11.49 -4.42 19.87
CA LYS A 432 11.23 -3.29 20.77
C LYS A 432 10.86 -1.99 20.01
N ASP A 433 11.49 -1.74 18.86
CA ASP A 433 11.14 -0.61 17.98
C ASP A 433 9.84 -0.88 17.22
N PHE A 434 9.56 -2.17 16.96
CA PHE A 434 8.33 -2.66 16.34
C PHE A 434 7.09 -2.36 17.20
N ASP A 435 7.15 -2.67 18.50
CA ASP A 435 6.03 -2.41 19.42
C ASP A 435 5.85 -0.93 19.71
N ALA A 436 6.93 -0.16 19.87
CA ALA A 436 6.86 1.28 20.07
C ALA A 436 6.33 2.01 18.81
N TYR A 437 6.61 1.52 17.61
CA TYR A 437 6.10 2.11 16.36
C TYR A 437 4.65 1.71 16.08
N PHE A 438 4.25 0.47 16.41
CA PHE A 438 2.85 0.03 16.26
C PHE A 438 1.93 0.69 17.30
N ARG A 439 2.46 0.96 18.51
CA ARG A 439 1.74 1.64 19.60
C ARG A 439 1.67 3.16 19.42
N ASN A 440 2.46 3.74 18.51
CA ASN A 440 2.39 5.15 18.18
C ASN A 440 1.68 5.41 16.85
N ASP A 441 0.77 6.37 16.90
CA ASP A 441 0.68 7.41 15.89
C ASP A 441 -0.07 7.13 14.58
N SER A 442 -0.92 6.11 14.42
CA SER A 442 -1.91 6.24 13.31
C SER A 442 -2.84 7.43 13.56
N LEU A 443 -3.33 7.58 14.80
CA LEU A 443 -4.07 8.75 15.25
C LEU A 443 -3.18 9.99 15.42
N LEU A 444 -1.99 9.90 16.01
CA LEU A 444 -1.14 11.08 16.20
C LEU A 444 -0.59 11.62 14.88
N ASP A 445 -0.20 10.77 13.93
CA ASP A 445 0.23 11.20 12.60
C ASP A 445 -0.95 11.79 11.83
N TYR A 446 -2.15 11.20 11.96
CA TYR A 446 -3.37 11.82 11.46
C TYR A 446 -3.59 13.21 12.06
N LEU A 447 -3.47 13.38 13.38
CA LEU A 447 -3.66 14.67 14.04
C LEU A 447 -2.57 15.67 13.67
N LYS A 448 -1.29 15.27 13.58
CA LYS A 448 -0.19 16.13 13.13
C LYS A 448 -0.39 16.58 11.68
N GLU A 449 -0.74 15.65 10.79
CA GLU A 449 -0.98 15.91 9.37
C GLU A 449 -2.18 16.83 9.20
N ARG A 450 -3.28 16.55 9.90
CA ARG A 450 -4.47 17.41 9.92
C ARG A 450 -4.08 18.80 10.43
N ILE A 451 -3.40 18.94 11.56
CA ILE A 451 -2.91 20.25 12.05
C ILE A 451 -2.06 20.99 11.00
N ARG A 452 -1.25 20.27 10.21
CA ARG A 452 -0.40 20.85 9.16
C ARG A 452 -1.16 21.30 7.91
N GLN A 453 -2.21 20.57 7.53
CA GLN A 453 -2.99 20.80 6.31
C GLN A 453 -4.13 21.82 6.48
N LEU A 454 -4.44 22.20 7.73
CA LEU A 454 -5.61 22.99 8.04
C LEU A 454 -5.36 24.51 8.00
N GLU A 455 -6.05 25.19 7.08
CA GLU A 455 -6.52 26.57 7.24
C GLU A 455 -7.78 26.56 8.15
N LEU A 456 -7.68 26.17 9.43
CA LEU A 456 -8.83 26.07 10.34
C LEU A 456 -9.04 27.30 11.23
N SER A 457 -10.30 27.42 11.71
CA SER A 457 -10.69 28.30 12.80
C SER A 457 -9.97 27.95 14.12
N LEU A 458 -9.74 28.96 14.97
CA LEU A 458 -8.93 28.87 16.19
C LEU A 458 -9.41 27.79 17.19
N GLU A 459 -10.72 27.54 17.28
CA GLU A 459 -11.29 26.61 18.28
C GLU A 459 -10.98 25.13 18.01
N GLU A 460 -11.07 24.71 16.75
CA GLU A 460 -10.78 23.33 16.35
C GLU A 460 -9.28 23.02 16.48
N MET A 461 -8.42 24.01 16.19
CA MET A 461 -6.97 23.91 16.39
C MET A 461 -6.64 23.68 17.87
N ASP A 462 -7.29 24.39 18.79
CA ASP A 462 -7.04 24.26 20.22
C ASP A 462 -7.53 22.93 20.81
N LEU A 463 -8.60 22.36 20.26
CA LEU A 463 -9.06 21.03 20.65
C LEU A 463 -8.07 19.95 20.18
N LEU A 464 -7.61 20.03 18.93
CA LEU A 464 -6.64 19.09 18.37
C LEU A 464 -5.28 19.18 19.05
N ARG A 465 -4.80 20.38 19.36
CA ARG A 465 -3.57 20.59 20.16
C ARG A 465 -3.68 19.98 21.55
N ARG A 466 -4.83 20.12 22.21
CA ARG A 466 -5.08 19.50 23.51
C ARG A 466 -5.02 17.97 23.45
N LYS A 467 -5.71 17.36 22.47
CA LYS A 467 -5.66 15.90 22.26
C LYS A 467 -4.26 15.40 21.96
N LEU A 468 -3.52 16.10 21.08
CA LEU A 468 -2.13 15.78 20.73
C LEU A 468 -1.24 15.81 21.98
N LYS A 469 -1.37 16.84 22.83
CA LYS A 469 -0.57 16.99 24.04
C LYS A 469 -0.79 15.86 25.04
N VAL A 470 -2.04 15.41 25.21
CA VAL A 470 -2.37 14.27 26.09
C VAL A 470 -1.72 12.99 25.56
N LEU A 471 -1.94 12.66 24.28
CA LEU A 471 -1.38 11.44 23.67
C LEU A 471 0.16 11.43 23.66
N GLN A 472 0.79 12.58 23.41
CA GLN A 472 2.25 12.72 23.54
C GLN A 472 2.72 12.45 24.96
N GLY A 473 1.97 12.90 25.97
CA GLY A 473 2.22 12.60 27.37
C GLY A 473 2.17 11.10 27.65
N ASP A 474 1.08 10.45 27.26
CA ASP A 474 0.86 9.02 27.49
C ASP A 474 1.92 8.16 26.80
N HIS A 475 2.27 8.51 25.55
CA HIS A 475 3.34 7.85 24.81
C HIS A 475 4.71 8.03 25.48
N ASN A 476 5.05 9.25 25.92
CA ASN A 476 6.32 9.49 26.61
C ASN A 476 6.40 8.72 27.94
N ASN A 477 5.29 8.59 28.66
CA ASN A 477 5.20 7.77 29.86
C ASN A 477 5.51 6.32 29.53
N LEU A 478 4.79 5.71 28.56
CA LEU A 478 5.03 4.32 28.12
C LEU A 478 6.49 4.05 27.70
N LYS A 479 7.14 5.02 27.05
CA LYS A 479 8.57 4.96 26.72
C LYS A 479 9.48 4.98 27.96
N GLY A 480 9.10 5.69 29.01
CA GLY A 480 9.74 5.68 30.31
C GLY A 480 9.59 4.32 30.99
N ASP A 481 8.35 3.85 31.15
CA ASP A 481 8.01 2.53 31.72
C ASP A 481 8.85 1.42 31.08
N TYR A 482 8.92 1.44 29.76
CA TYR A 482 9.68 0.46 29.00
C TYR A 482 11.17 0.50 29.32
N TYR A 483 11.75 1.70 29.39
CA TYR A 483 13.18 1.88 29.64
C TYR A 483 13.56 1.42 31.05
N GLU A 484 12.72 1.69 32.06
CA GLU A 484 12.87 1.20 33.44
C GLU A 484 12.95 -0.34 33.47
N HIS A 485 12.08 -1.04 32.75
CA HIS A 485 12.10 -2.50 32.67
C HIS A 485 13.38 -3.03 32.02
N VAL A 486 13.91 -2.36 30.99
CA VAL A 486 15.17 -2.79 30.36
C VAL A 486 16.33 -2.62 31.33
N VAL A 487 16.40 -1.50 32.06
CA VAL A 487 17.45 -1.28 33.07
C VAL A 487 17.37 -2.34 34.18
N LEU A 488 16.16 -2.66 34.66
CA LEU A 488 15.97 -3.70 35.66
C LEU A 488 16.47 -5.08 35.19
N LEU A 489 16.13 -5.47 33.95
CA LEU A 489 16.56 -6.75 33.39
C LEU A 489 18.09 -6.84 33.28
N GLU A 490 18.76 -5.73 32.93
CA GLU A 490 20.23 -5.69 32.91
C GLU A 490 20.84 -5.79 34.31
N LEU A 491 20.23 -5.16 35.32
CA LEU A 491 20.65 -5.33 36.71
C LEU A 491 20.50 -6.79 37.18
N ILE A 492 19.38 -7.44 36.83
CA ILE A 492 19.16 -8.86 37.17
C ILE A 492 20.18 -9.75 36.46
N LYS A 493 20.41 -9.51 35.17
CA LYS A 493 21.42 -10.23 34.40
C LYS A 493 22.81 -10.07 35.02
N SER A 494 23.15 -8.86 35.43
CA SER A 494 24.40 -8.55 36.13
C SER A 494 24.56 -9.23 37.50
N ILE A 495 23.46 -9.60 38.16
CA ILE A 495 23.48 -10.44 39.38
C ILE A 495 23.79 -11.90 39.00
N ILE A 496 23.19 -12.39 37.90
CA ILE A 496 23.39 -13.76 37.39
C ILE A 496 24.84 -13.95 36.93
N ASP A 497 25.36 -13.01 36.15
CA ASP A 497 26.67 -13.13 35.50
C ASP A 497 27.83 -12.79 36.47
N SER A 498 27.54 -12.17 37.62
CA SER A 498 28.55 -11.68 38.59
C SER A 498 29.52 -10.62 38.03
N GLU A 499 29.11 -9.87 37.01
CA GLU A 499 30.00 -9.02 36.19
C GLU A 499 30.06 -7.53 36.61
N ASN A 500 29.52 -7.12 37.77
CA ASN A 500 29.41 -5.69 38.10
C ASN A 500 29.53 -5.33 39.58
N SER A 501 30.35 -4.32 39.86
CA SER A 501 30.51 -3.70 41.18
C SER A 501 29.19 -3.18 41.78
N LEU A 502 28.21 -2.82 40.95
CA LEU A 502 26.90 -2.34 41.41
C LEU A 502 26.05 -3.46 42.00
N THR A 503 26.12 -4.68 41.47
CA THR A 503 25.31 -5.85 41.87
C THR A 503 26.08 -6.86 42.72
N GLU A 504 27.37 -6.64 42.93
CA GLU A 504 28.27 -7.50 43.71
C GLU A 504 27.71 -7.79 45.12
N GLY A 505 27.64 -9.07 45.50
CA GLY A 505 27.14 -9.51 46.81
C GLY A 505 25.62 -9.68 46.91
N ILE A 506 24.88 -9.51 45.81
CA ILE A 506 23.46 -9.89 45.73
C ILE A 506 23.37 -11.33 45.22
N SER A 507 22.62 -12.19 45.93
CA SER A 507 22.42 -13.58 45.51
C SER A 507 21.33 -13.69 44.44
N VAL A 508 21.56 -14.52 43.42
CA VAL A 508 20.56 -14.85 42.38
C VAL A 508 19.28 -15.45 42.98
N THR A 509 19.38 -16.08 44.15
CA THR A 509 18.25 -16.71 44.85
C THR A 509 17.60 -15.85 45.93
N ASP A 510 18.16 -14.66 46.22
CA ASP A 510 17.74 -13.84 47.37
C ASP A 510 17.82 -12.34 47.05
N PHE A 511 16.91 -11.89 46.17
CA PHE A 511 16.63 -10.49 45.90
C PHE A 511 15.16 -10.24 45.56
N SER A 512 14.70 -9.01 45.77
CA SER A 512 13.40 -8.52 45.31
C SER A 512 13.55 -7.19 44.60
N TYR A 513 12.56 -6.79 43.80
CA TYR A 513 12.58 -5.50 43.13
C TYR A 513 11.20 -4.84 43.14
N LYS A 514 11.21 -3.51 43.04
CA LYS A 514 10.03 -2.69 42.79
C LYS A 514 10.37 -1.64 41.75
N LEU A 515 9.53 -1.55 40.73
CA LEU A 515 9.50 -0.41 39.83
C LEU A 515 8.58 0.65 40.45
N ARG A 516 8.92 1.93 40.25
CA ARG A 516 8.07 3.07 40.66
C ARG A 516 7.73 3.06 42.13
N PHE A 517 8.77 3.06 42.95
CA PHE A 517 8.59 3.07 44.39
C PHE A 517 8.19 4.48 44.85
N PHE A 518 6.93 4.62 45.28
CA PHE A 518 6.40 5.88 45.80
C PHE A 518 6.71 6.07 47.29
N LEU A 519 7.24 7.24 47.62
CA LEU A 519 7.42 7.77 48.96
C LEU A 519 6.17 8.54 49.41
N GLU A 520 5.94 8.67 50.72
CA GLU A 520 4.77 9.35 51.30
C GLU A 520 4.62 10.82 50.86
N ALA A 521 5.71 11.46 50.40
CA ALA A 521 5.72 12.83 49.89
C ALA A 521 5.45 12.96 48.37
N GLY A 522 4.94 11.92 47.70
CA GLY A 522 4.70 11.93 46.25
C GLY A 522 5.97 11.90 45.39
N LYS A 523 7.12 11.57 46.01
CA LYS A 523 8.39 11.36 45.32
C LYS A 523 8.50 9.90 44.90
N GLU A 524 9.07 9.66 43.73
CA GLU A 524 9.18 8.32 43.15
C GLU A 524 10.65 7.94 42.96
N ILE A 525 11.00 6.68 43.17
CA ILE A 525 12.27 6.08 42.74
C ILE A 525 11.96 5.03 41.68
N ASP A 526 12.54 5.20 40.50
CA ASP A 526 12.21 4.41 39.31
C ASP A 526 12.46 2.90 39.53
N ILE A 527 13.59 2.55 40.16
CA ILE A 527 13.92 1.15 40.49
C ILE A 527 14.48 1.07 41.91
N VAL A 528 13.92 0.16 42.72
CA VAL A 528 14.49 -0.30 43.99
C VAL A 528 14.73 -1.80 43.89
N LEU A 529 15.98 -2.23 43.98
CA LEU A 529 16.39 -3.63 43.98
C LEU A 529 17.03 -3.95 45.33
N GLU A 530 16.44 -4.86 46.07
CA GLU A 530 16.80 -5.20 47.44
C GLU A 530 17.37 -6.63 47.49
N GLY A 531 18.65 -6.75 47.82
CA GLY A 531 19.28 -8.01 48.21
C GLY A 531 19.36 -8.15 49.73
N ARG A 532 20.00 -9.22 50.22
CA ARG A 532 20.15 -9.50 51.66
C ARG A 532 20.83 -8.35 52.42
N ASP A 533 22.01 -7.94 51.99
CA ASP A 533 22.85 -6.94 52.68
C ASP A 533 23.00 -5.63 51.90
N VAL A 534 22.45 -5.55 50.68
CA VAL A 534 22.61 -4.44 49.75
C VAL A 534 21.25 -3.99 49.22
N VAL A 535 21.07 -2.69 49.03
CA VAL A 535 19.94 -2.12 48.28
C VAL A 535 20.47 -1.20 47.18
N ILE A 536 20.02 -1.44 45.95
CA ILE A 536 20.29 -0.59 44.79
C ILE A 536 19.06 0.27 44.55
N MET A 537 19.26 1.57 44.41
CA MET A 537 18.23 2.50 43.96
C MET A 537 18.71 3.16 42.69
N ALA A 538 17.85 3.20 41.66
CA ALA A 538 18.20 3.75 40.37
C ALA A 538 17.16 4.73 39.84
N GLU A 539 17.67 5.75 39.14
CA GLU A 539 16.88 6.66 38.31
C GLU A 539 17.14 6.37 36.83
N CYS A 540 16.12 6.44 36.00
CA CYS A 540 16.15 6.13 34.57
C CYS A 540 15.66 7.32 33.75
N LYS A 541 16.42 7.74 32.73
CA LYS A 541 16.03 8.80 31.79
C LYS A 541 16.14 8.34 30.34
N ASN A 542 15.01 8.39 29.64
CA ASN A 542 14.90 8.03 28.22
C ASN A 542 14.84 9.28 27.32
N TYR A 543 15.78 10.21 27.51
CA TYR A 543 15.88 11.41 26.66
C TYR A 543 16.55 11.09 25.33
N ALA A 544 16.05 11.69 24.24
CA ALA A 544 16.72 11.69 22.95
C ALA A 544 18.09 12.41 23.02
N PRO A 545 19.04 12.14 22.11
CA PRO A 545 20.39 12.72 22.14
C PRO A 545 20.40 14.25 22.25
N GLU A 546 19.50 14.92 21.53
CA GLU A 546 19.35 16.37 21.56
C GLU A 546 18.77 16.92 22.86
N ASN A 547 18.26 16.06 23.76
CA ASN A 547 17.59 16.43 25.01
C ASN A 547 18.37 16.02 26.27
N ILE A 548 19.58 15.45 26.15
CA ILE A 548 20.37 15.02 27.32
C ILE A 548 20.73 16.17 28.27
N TYR A 549 20.75 17.41 27.75
CA TYR A 549 20.97 18.64 28.54
C TYR A 549 19.91 18.89 29.63
N LYS A 550 18.77 18.19 29.56
CA LYS A 550 17.70 18.28 30.55
C LYS A 550 18.05 17.60 31.87
N ILE A 551 19.10 16.76 31.92
CA ILE A 551 19.59 16.17 33.16
C ILE A 551 20.39 17.23 33.89
N THR A 552 19.79 17.81 34.93
CA THR A 552 20.38 18.92 35.70
C THR A 552 21.00 18.46 37.01
N GLU A 553 21.91 19.27 37.57
CA GLU A 553 22.51 18.99 38.90
C GLU A 553 21.44 18.82 39.97
N LYS A 554 20.40 19.66 39.93
CA LYS A 554 19.27 19.59 40.84
C LYS A 554 18.57 18.23 40.79
N MET A 555 18.32 17.69 39.60
CA MET A 555 17.66 16.38 39.46
C MET A 555 18.50 15.24 40.04
N VAL A 556 19.83 15.30 39.87
CA VAL A 556 20.75 14.30 40.42
C VAL A 556 20.81 14.39 41.95
N ALA A 557 20.89 15.61 42.49
CA ALA A 557 20.86 15.85 43.92
C ALA A 557 19.53 15.41 44.56
N ASP A 558 18.40 15.80 43.96
CA ASP A 558 17.05 15.42 44.40
C ASP A 558 16.90 13.89 44.43
N PHE A 559 17.47 13.19 43.45
CA PHE A 559 17.51 11.72 43.43
C PHE A 559 18.36 11.13 44.55
N ALA A 560 19.58 11.64 44.75
CA ALA A 560 20.45 11.16 45.81
C ALA A 560 19.80 11.32 47.18
N ASP A 561 19.16 12.47 47.41
CA ASP A 561 18.54 12.80 48.69
C ASP A 561 17.30 11.95 48.95
N LYS A 562 16.41 11.76 47.95
CA LYS A 562 15.23 10.89 48.11
C LYS A 562 15.64 9.42 48.33
N ALA A 563 16.68 8.93 47.65
CA ALA A 563 17.16 7.57 47.82
C ALA A 563 17.81 7.34 49.20
N ARG A 564 18.62 8.29 49.68
CA ARG A 564 19.22 8.22 51.02
C ARG A 564 18.17 8.32 52.12
N GLN A 565 17.13 9.14 51.92
CA GLN A 565 16.00 9.20 52.83
C GLN A 565 15.29 7.84 52.91
N LEU A 566 14.94 7.25 51.75
CA LEU A 566 14.30 5.93 51.72
C LEU A 566 15.17 4.85 52.39
N ALA A 567 16.47 4.87 52.15
CA ALA A 567 17.41 3.94 52.78
C ALA A 567 17.42 4.05 54.31
N LYS A 568 17.39 5.28 54.85
CA LYS A 568 17.29 5.52 56.29
C LYS A 568 15.95 5.07 56.89
N GLU A 569 14.86 5.16 56.12
CA GLU A 569 13.53 4.80 56.61
C GLU A 569 13.29 3.28 56.57
N ARG A 570 13.75 2.59 55.53
CA ARG A 570 13.35 1.19 55.27
C ARG A 570 14.51 0.19 55.17
N PHE A 571 15.74 0.64 55.00
CA PHE A 571 16.90 -0.22 54.71
C PHE A 571 18.11 0.07 55.62
N GLN A 572 17.87 0.41 56.88
CA GLN A 572 18.89 0.89 57.84
C GLN A 572 20.10 -0.03 58.03
N GLN A 573 19.91 -1.34 57.82
CA GLN A 573 20.94 -2.36 57.98
C GLN A 573 21.58 -2.80 56.66
N LYS A 574 21.23 -2.16 55.53
CA LYS A 574 21.70 -2.53 54.19
C LYS A 574 22.62 -1.45 53.61
N LYS A 575 23.62 -1.88 52.85
CA LYS A 575 24.49 -1.00 52.10
C LYS A 575 23.73 -0.42 50.90
N LEU A 576 23.53 0.90 50.90
CA LEU A 576 22.91 1.61 49.78
C LEU A 576 23.90 1.80 48.62
N ARG A 577 23.47 1.46 47.41
CA ARG A 577 24.16 1.77 46.15
C ARG A 577 23.23 2.58 45.25
N LEU A 578 23.74 3.67 44.68
CA LEU A 578 22.97 4.56 43.82
C LEU A 578 23.41 4.42 42.37
N ALA A 579 22.44 4.38 41.46
CA ALA A 579 22.70 4.35 40.04
C ALA A 579 21.85 5.34 39.26
N TYR A 580 22.38 5.85 38.16
CA TYR A 580 21.66 6.72 37.24
C TYR A 580 21.88 6.25 35.81
N PHE A 581 20.80 5.94 35.13
CA PHE A 581 20.81 5.37 33.78
C PHE A 581 20.18 6.35 32.79
N SER A 582 20.88 6.59 31.68
CA SER A 582 20.37 7.38 30.56
C SER A 582 20.59 6.62 29.25
N LYS A 583 19.53 6.52 28.42
CA LYS A 583 19.58 5.74 27.18
C LYS A 583 20.68 6.21 26.24
N ASN A 584 20.85 7.53 26.13
CA ASN A 584 21.80 8.18 25.23
C ASN A 584 22.98 8.83 25.99
N GLY A 585 23.21 8.44 27.25
CA GLY A 585 24.31 8.95 28.06
C GLY A 585 24.05 10.31 28.71
N PHE A 586 25.14 10.98 29.09
CA PHE A 586 25.14 12.22 29.87
C PHE A 586 26.10 13.24 29.25
N GLU A 587 25.83 14.53 29.47
CA GLU A 587 26.82 15.57 29.16
C GLU A 587 28.07 15.38 30.05
N GLU A 588 29.27 15.54 29.50
CA GLU A 588 30.51 15.30 30.25
C GLU A 588 30.62 16.15 31.53
N LYS A 589 30.09 17.37 31.49
CA LYS A 589 30.05 18.30 32.62
C LYS A 589 29.29 17.75 33.84
N MET A 590 28.44 16.72 33.66
CA MET A 590 27.67 16.11 34.74
C MET A 590 28.44 15.03 35.50
N LYS A 591 29.54 14.49 34.95
CA LYS A 591 30.34 13.43 35.61
C LYS A 591 30.76 13.81 37.05
N PRO A 592 31.31 15.02 37.32
CA PRO A 592 31.70 15.42 38.68
C PRO A 592 30.52 15.50 39.66
N VAL A 593 29.31 15.73 39.16
CA VAL A 593 28.09 15.81 39.98
C VAL A 593 27.68 14.41 40.44
N PHE A 594 27.71 13.41 39.55
CA PHE A 594 27.44 12.02 39.92
C PHE A 594 28.48 11.48 40.91
N ASP A 595 29.75 11.78 40.69
CA ASP A 595 30.86 11.37 41.58
C ASP A 595 30.68 11.95 42.99
N ARG A 596 30.31 13.24 43.09
CA ARG A 596 30.05 13.91 44.38
C ARG A 596 28.96 13.22 45.19
N HIS A 597 27.97 12.63 44.53
CA HIS A 597 26.86 11.93 45.19
C HIS A 597 27.09 10.41 45.34
N GLY A 598 28.22 9.88 44.85
CA GLY A 598 28.53 8.46 44.88
C GLY A 598 27.60 7.63 43.98
N ILE A 599 27.18 8.21 42.86
CA ILE A 599 26.21 7.60 41.94
C ILE A 599 26.96 6.93 40.79
N VAL A 600 26.72 5.64 40.58
CA VAL A 600 27.25 4.91 39.43
C VAL A 600 26.46 5.31 38.18
N ILE A 601 27.14 5.83 37.17
CA ILE A 601 26.54 6.13 35.87
C ILE A 601 26.84 5.02 34.87
N ASN A 602 25.83 4.60 34.12
CA ASN A 602 26.04 3.67 33.01
C ASN A 602 25.05 3.91 31.86
N SER A 603 25.51 3.70 30.64
CA SER A 603 24.62 3.48 29.49
C SER A 603 24.41 1.98 29.34
N ILE A 604 23.21 1.53 28.94
CA ILE A 604 22.92 0.10 28.76
C ILE A 604 23.88 -0.55 27.74
N TYR A 605 24.38 0.23 26.77
CA TYR A 605 25.36 -0.22 25.78
C TYR A 605 26.80 -0.37 26.35
N ALA A 606 27.08 0.18 27.53
CA ALA A 606 28.37 0.04 28.21
C ALA A 606 28.41 -1.18 29.15
N LEU A 607 27.26 -1.64 29.66
CA LEU A 607 27.17 -2.83 30.53
C LEU A 607 27.56 -4.13 29.80
N GLY A 608 27.42 -4.20 28.47
CA GLY A 608 27.89 -5.32 27.64
C GLY A 608 29.31 -5.15 27.07
N ARG A 609 30.06 -4.11 27.47
CA ARG A 609 31.43 -3.85 27.00
C ARG A 609 32.33 -3.42 28.15
N VAL A 610 32.63 -4.37 29.04
CA VAL A 610 33.91 -4.39 29.75
C VAL A 610 34.62 -5.66 29.29
N LYS A 611 35.66 -5.52 28.45
CA LYS A 611 36.54 -6.63 28.05
C LYS A 611 37.70 -6.72 29.05
N ASN A 612 37.78 -7.84 29.77
CA ASN A 612 38.92 -8.75 29.80
C ASN A 612 38.59 -9.99 30.61
#